data_AF-A0AAD4CHV2-F1
#
_entry.id   AF-A0AAD4CHV2-F1
#
_cell.length_a   1.000
_cell.length_b   1.000
_cell.length_c   1.000
_cell.angle_alpha   90.00
_cell.angle_beta   90.00
_cell.angle_gamma   90.00
#
_symmetry.space_group_name_H-M   'P 1'
#
loop_
_entity.id
_entity.type
_entity.pdbx_description
1 polymer ?
#
loop_
_entity_poly.entity_id
_entity_poly.type
_entity_poly.pdbx_seq_one_letter_code
_entity_poly.pdbx_strand_id
1 'polypeptide(L)'
;MVFACKKCKKCFRKDSTEFEDSDEYCPHCDNHYVLEAVTPKQALHVEGEDARKDSRMLKDDRVRGDQKRSIFQLKDESERLC
;
A
#
# COMPACT_ATOMS: atom_id res chain seq x y z
N MET A 1 -12.22 27.80 -14.28
CA MET A 1 -10.96 27.01 -14.17
C MET A 1 -10.48 26.59 -15.57
N VAL A 2 -9.17 26.35 -15.74
CA VAL A 2 -8.59 25.90 -17.02
C VAL A 2 -7.99 24.51 -16.82
N PHE A 3 -8.44 23.54 -17.62
CA PHE A 3 -8.03 22.14 -17.53
C PHE A 3 -7.38 21.67 -18.84
N ALA A 4 -6.53 20.66 -18.74
CA ALA A 4 -5.91 20.01 -19.89
C ALA A 4 -6.30 18.52 -19.92
N CYS A 5 -6.88 18.06 -21.02
CA CYS A 5 -7.29 16.66 -21.15
C CYS A 5 -6.07 15.76 -21.44
N LYS A 6 -5.90 14.68 -20.66
CA LYS A 6 -4.80 13.72 -20.82
C LYS A 6 -4.86 12.94 -22.15
N LYS A 7 -6.06 12.57 -22.63
CA LYS A 7 -6.22 11.84 -23.89
C LYS A 7 -5.94 12.71 -25.12
N CYS A 8 -6.40 13.95 -25.08
CA CYS A 8 -6.58 14.78 -26.29
C CYS A 8 -5.62 15.97 -26.34
N LYS A 9 -4.92 16.24 -25.22
CA LYS A 9 -3.94 17.33 -25.03
C LYS A 9 -4.48 18.73 -25.33
N LYS A 10 -5.79 18.87 -25.54
CA LYS A 10 -6.47 20.15 -25.72
C LYS A 10 -6.77 20.76 -24.35
N CYS A 11 -6.48 22.04 -24.22
CA CYS A 11 -6.85 22.84 -23.07
C CYS A 11 -8.29 23.33 -23.24
N PHE A 12 -9.10 23.21 -22.20
CA PHE A 12 -10.47 23.73 -22.17
C PHE A 12 -10.70 24.54 -20.90
N ARG A 13 -11.67 25.45 -20.96
CA ARG A 13 -12.08 26.26 -19.82
C ARG A 13 -13.43 25.76 -19.32
N LYS A 14 -13.54 25.57 -18.02
CA LYS A 14 -14.76 25.12 -17.35
C LYS A 14 -15.02 25.98 -16.13
N ASP A 15 -16.20 26.55 -16.01
CA ASP A 15 -16.61 27.28 -14.81
C ASP A 15 -16.97 26.27 -13.72
N SER A 16 -16.42 26.48 -12.53
CA SER A 16 -16.46 25.54 -11.41
C SER A 16 -17.43 25.96 -10.30
N THR A 17 -18.30 26.92 -10.60
CA THR A 17 -19.30 27.47 -9.67
C THR A 17 -20.50 26.55 -9.54
N GLU A 18 -20.86 25.85 -10.62
CA GLU A 18 -21.91 24.84 -10.67
C GLU A 18 -21.29 23.59 -11.30
N PHE A 19 -21.40 22.45 -10.64
CA PHE A 19 -20.80 21.19 -11.06
C PHE A 19 -21.95 20.22 -11.38
N GLU A 20 -22.21 19.99 -12.66
CA GLU A 20 -23.24 19.05 -13.14
C GLU A 20 -22.60 17.77 -13.70
N ASP A 21 -23.35 16.66 -13.80
CA ASP A 21 -22.83 15.36 -14.25
C ASP A 21 -22.25 15.39 -15.69
N SER A 22 -22.70 16.32 -16.52
CA SER A 22 -22.16 16.54 -17.87
C SER A 22 -20.73 17.09 -17.84
N ASP A 23 -20.33 17.67 -16.72
CA ASP A 23 -19.07 18.36 -16.55
C ASP A 23 -17.95 17.43 -16.18
N GLU A 24 -18.23 16.16 -15.90
CA GLU A 24 -17.19 15.17 -15.60
C GLU A 24 -16.36 14.79 -16.83
N TYR A 25 -16.82 15.18 -18.03
CA TYR A 25 -16.24 14.79 -19.31
C TYR A 25 -15.55 15.96 -20.01
N CYS A 26 -14.46 15.65 -20.71
CA CYS A 26 -13.82 16.61 -21.60
C CYS A 26 -14.69 16.84 -22.86
N PRO A 27 -15.02 18.10 -23.22
CA PRO A 27 -15.90 18.44 -24.35
C PRO A 27 -15.31 18.09 -25.74
N HIS A 28 -14.07 17.62 -25.80
CA HIS A 28 -13.40 17.30 -27.06
C HIS A 28 -13.31 15.81 -27.37
N CYS A 29 -13.50 14.94 -26.38
CA CYS A 29 -13.24 13.51 -26.55
C CYS A 29 -13.84 12.62 -25.45
N ASP A 30 -14.78 13.16 -24.67
CA ASP A 30 -15.53 12.45 -23.64
C ASP A 30 -14.65 11.71 -22.63
N ASN A 31 -13.48 12.28 -22.34
CA ASN A 31 -12.64 11.73 -21.30
C ASN A 31 -13.17 12.15 -19.94
N HIS A 32 -13.61 11.19 -19.13
CA HIS A 32 -13.90 11.40 -17.72
C HIS A 32 -12.61 11.83 -16.99
N TYR A 33 -12.61 13.02 -16.40
CA TYR A 33 -11.43 13.61 -15.78
C TYR A 33 -11.53 13.73 -14.26
N VAL A 34 -12.69 13.38 -13.69
CA VAL A 34 -12.88 13.28 -12.24
C VAL A 34 -12.30 11.94 -11.78
N LEU A 35 -11.23 11.99 -11.00
CA LEU A 35 -10.61 10.79 -10.44
C LEU A 35 -11.14 10.59 -9.01
N GLU A 36 -11.50 9.35 -8.69
CA GLU A 36 -11.86 8.98 -7.32
C GLU A 36 -10.69 9.24 -6.37
N ALA A 37 -11.00 9.74 -5.18
CA ALA A 37 -9.99 9.98 -4.15
C ALA A 37 -9.40 8.64 -3.70
N VAL A 38 -8.10 8.44 -3.96
CA VAL A 38 -7.39 7.25 -3.50
C VAL A 38 -7.14 7.37 -2.00
N THR A 39 -7.74 6.49 -1.20
CA THR A 39 -7.44 6.40 0.23
C THR A 39 -6.09 5.72 0.44
N PRO A 40 -5.19 6.29 1.26
CA PRO A 40 -3.92 5.64 1.56
C PRO A 40 -4.21 4.36 2.35
N LYS A 41 -3.88 3.21 1.76
CA LYS A 41 -3.94 1.93 2.47
C LYS A 41 -2.80 1.91 3.49
N GLN A 42 -3.11 1.56 4.74
CA GLN A 42 -2.08 1.36 5.76
C GLN A 42 -1.16 0.21 5.33
N ALA A 43 0.05 0.54 4.87
CA ALA A 43 1.07 -0.43 4.55
C ALA A 43 2.11 -0.44 5.68
N LEU A 44 2.30 -1.60 6.31
CA LEU A 44 3.37 -1.80 7.27
C LEU A 44 4.69 -1.95 6.51
N HIS A 45 5.41 -0.85 6.30
CA HIS A 45 6.74 -0.90 5.72
C HIS A 45 7.75 -1.26 6.81
N VAL A 46 8.50 -2.34 6.59
CA VAL A 46 9.64 -2.70 7.45
C VAL A 46 10.87 -2.04 6.85
N GLU A 47 11.32 -0.95 7.46
CA GLU A 47 12.57 -0.29 7.08
C GLU A 47 13.75 -1.15 7.55
N GLY A 48 14.40 -1.84 6.62
CA GLY A 48 15.68 -2.50 6.87
C GLY A 48 16.83 -1.54 6.58
N GLU A 49 17.65 -1.24 7.58
CA GLU A 49 18.94 -0.57 7.36
C GLU A 49 19.87 -1.48 6.52
N ASP A 50 20.98 -0.95 5.99
CA ASP A 50 21.95 -1.70 5.18
C ASP A 50 22.29 -3.06 5.82
N ALA A 51 22.13 -4.14 5.04
CA ALA A 51 22.34 -5.53 5.45
C ALA A 51 23.77 -5.80 5.98
N ARG A 52 24.74 -4.92 5.70
CA ARG A 52 26.10 -5.00 6.23
C ARG A 52 26.23 -4.46 7.66
N LYS A 53 25.32 -3.59 8.09
CA LYS A 53 25.32 -2.96 9.41
C LYS A 53 24.36 -3.64 10.37
N ASP A 54 23.23 -4.15 9.87
CA ASP A 54 22.27 -4.91 10.66
C ASP A 54 21.86 -6.22 9.96
N SER A 55 22.45 -7.33 10.40
CA SER A 55 22.17 -8.66 9.87
C SER A 55 20.91 -9.31 10.47
N ARG A 56 20.17 -8.64 11.36
CA ARG A 56 18.99 -9.23 12.04
C ARG A 56 17.84 -9.59 11.10
N MET A 57 17.76 -8.94 9.94
CA MET A 57 16.76 -9.23 8.91
C MET A 57 17.18 -10.35 7.94
N LEU A 58 18.42 -10.85 8.04
CA LEU A 58 18.95 -11.91 7.19
C LEU A 58 18.93 -13.24 7.94
N LYS A 59 18.34 -14.28 7.36
CA LYS A 59 18.37 -15.64 7.95
C LYS A 59 19.70 -16.31 7.63
N ASP A 60 20.43 -16.75 8.65
CA ASP A 60 21.62 -17.61 8.50
C ASP A 60 21.25 -19.06 8.77
N ASP A 61 21.37 -19.92 7.76
CA ASP A 61 21.03 -21.35 7.84
C ASP A 61 22.05 -22.18 8.64
N ARG A 62 23.19 -21.60 9.05
CA ARG A 62 24.23 -22.30 9.83
C ARG A 62 23.95 -22.33 11.32
N VAL A 63 23.12 -21.41 11.81
CA VAL A 63 22.75 -21.34 13.23
C VAL A 63 21.57 -22.28 13.45
N ARG A 64 21.72 -23.26 14.36
CA ARG A 64 20.58 -24.09 14.80
C ARG A 64 19.51 -23.16 15.38
N GLY A 65 18.41 -23.01 14.66
CA GLY A 65 17.26 -22.25 15.13
C GLY A 65 16.77 -22.79 16.46
N ASP A 66 16.40 -21.88 17.36
CA ASP A 66 15.83 -22.25 18.65
C ASP A 66 14.60 -23.13 18.43
N GLN A 67 14.50 -24.24 19.16
CA GLN A 67 13.35 -25.14 19.00
C GLN A 67 12.08 -24.33 19.30
N LYS A 68 11.20 -24.23 18.30
CA LYS A 68 9.90 -23.56 18.45
C LYS A 68 9.15 -24.26 19.59
N ARG A 69 9.18 -23.67 20.78
CA ARG A 69 8.35 -24.07 21.92
C ARG A 69 6.94 -23.65 21.59
N SER A 70 6.15 -24.59 21.08
CA SER A 70 4.73 -24.38 20.85
C SER A 70 3.98 -24.78 22.11
N ILE A 71 2.98 -23.97 22.50
CA ILE A 71 2.11 -24.26 23.64
C ILE A 71 1.41 -25.64 23.52
N PHE A 72 1.34 -26.19 22.30
CA PHE A 72 0.75 -27.50 22.00
C PHE A 72 1.72 -28.69 22.06
N GLN A 73 2.95 -28.53 22.57
CA GLN A 73 3.89 -29.64 22.73
C GLN A 73 3.58 -30.40 24.03
N LEU A 74 2.90 -31.55 23.88
CA LEU A 74 2.51 -32.51 24.93
C LEU A 74 3.63 -32.99 25.87
N LYS A 75 4.90 -32.69 25.57
CA LYS A 75 6.04 -33.02 26.44
C LYS A 75 6.30 -32.00 27.56
N ASP A 76 5.87 -30.75 27.39
CA ASP A 76 6.13 -29.68 28.37
C ASP A 76 5.08 -29.65 29.50
N GLU A 77 3.90 -30.25 29.30
CA GLU A 77 2.83 -30.26 30.30
C GLU A 77 3.18 -31.14 31.51
N SER A 78 3.89 -32.25 31.29
CA SER A 78 4.28 -33.17 32.37
C SER A 78 5.32 -32.60 33.34
N GLU A 79 6.15 -31.65 32.89
CA GLU A 79 7.18 -31.04 33.75
C GLU A 79 6.66 -29.88 34.62
N ARG A 80 5.45 -29.36 34.34
CA ARG A 80 4.87 -28.21 35.08
C ARG A 80 3.81 -28.61 36.11
N LEU A 81 3.52 -29.91 36.22
CA LEU A 81 2.45 -30.47 37.05
C LEU A 81 2.95 -31.26 38.27
N CYS A 82 4.23 -31.12 38.65
CA CYS A 82 4.84 -31.70 39.85
C CYS A 82 5.41 -30.62 40.75
#